data_AF-A0A239P992-F1
#
_entry.id   AF-A0A239P992-F1
#
_cell.length_a   1.000
_cell.length_b   1.000
_cell.length_c   1.000
_cell.angle_alpha   90.00
_cell.angle_beta   90.00
_cell.angle_gamma   90.00
#
_symmetry.space_group_name_H-M   'P 1'
#
loop_
_entity.id
_entity.type
_entity.pdbx_description
1 polymer ?
#
loop_
_entity_poly.entity_id
_entity_poly.type
_entity_poly.pdbx_seq_one_letter_code
_entity_poly.pdbx_strand_id
1 'polypeptide(L)'
;MPGSWTGLDANAARERIFAGIGADGMTAHELVADGPHRVIAVVEPTGLDGAGNRWSMLLTELLWIEDGKITDIRPFWWDVAELNRIADSRR
;
A
#
# COMPACT_ATOMS: atom_id res chain seq x y z
N MET A 1 1.47 6.32 -6.77
CA MET A 1 2.45 5.98 -7.82
C MET A 1 3.16 4.68 -7.43
N PRO A 2 3.31 3.73 -8.36
CA PRO A 2 4.20 2.58 -8.16
C PRO A 2 5.62 3.06 -7.85
N GLY A 3 6.31 2.41 -6.93
CA GLY A 3 7.66 2.79 -6.52
C GLY A 3 8.17 1.98 -5.34
N SER A 4 9.48 1.97 -5.13
CA SER A 4 10.09 1.43 -3.92
C SER A 4 10.25 2.54 -2.90
N TRP A 5 9.81 2.33 -1.66
CA TRP A 5 10.07 3.24 -0.55
C TRP A 5 11.13 2.60 0.34
N THR A 6 12.26 3.28 0.51
CA THR A 6 13.46 2.74 1.14
C THR A 6 13.86 3.58 2.35
N GLY A 7 14.32 2.95 3.43
CA GLY A 7 14.79 3.59 4.67
C GLY A 7 13.74 3.66 5.79
N LEU A 8 14.13 4.28 6.92
CA LEU A 8 13.30 4.37 8.13
C LEU A 8 11.93 5.05 7.93
N ASP A 9 11.76 5.79 6.83
CA ASP A 9 10.54 6.50 6.49
C ASP A 9 9.62 5.75 5.52
N ALA A 10 9.91 4.48 5.19
CA ALA A 10 9.10 3.70 4.24
C ALA A 10 7.62 3.62 4.67
N ASN A 11 7.36 3.45 5.96
CA ASN A 11 5.99 3.49 6.52
C ASN A 11 5.36 4.89 6.37
N ALA A 12 6.09 5.96 6.67
CA ALA A 12 5.55 7.32 6.53
C ALA A 12 5.27 7.67 5.06
N ALA A 13 6.09 7.19 4.12
CA ALA A 13 5.86 7.34 2.68
C ALA A 13 4.60 6.59 2.23
N ARG A 14 4.41 5.36 2.71
CA ARG A 14 3.19 4.58 2.52
C ARG A 14 1.98 5.34 3.03
N GLU A 15 1.98 5.77 4.29
CA GLU A 15 0.86 6.50 4.89
C GLU A 15 0.44 7.74 4.08
N ARG A 16 1.41 8.53 3.58
CA ARG A 16 1.11 9.68 2.72
C ARG A 16 0.39 9.30 1.42
N ILE A 17 0.78 8.18 0.81
CA ILE A 17 0.16 7.70 -0.44
C ILE A 17 -1.27 7.22 -0.17
N PHE A 18 -1.46 6.44 0.90
CA PHE A 18 -2.78 5.94 1.29
C PHE A 18 -3.72 7.09 1.68
N ALA A 19 -3.24 8.08 2.41
CA ALA A 19 -4.00 9.31 2.69
C ALA A 19 -4.36 10.08 1.41
N GLY A 20 -3.43 10.16 0.45
CA GLY A 20 -3.65 10.83 -0.84
C GLY A 20 -4.78 10.21 -1.67
N ILE A 21 -4.99 8.91 -1.58
CA ILE A 21 -6.09 8.19 -2.24
C ILE A 21 -7.35 8.07 -1.38
N GLY A 22 -7.36 8.68 -0.19
CA GLY A 22 -8.52 8.67 0.71
C GLY A 22 -8.76 7.32 1.39
N ALA A 23 -7.71 6.53 1.61
CA ALA A 23 -7.81 5.27 2.32
C ALA A 23 -8.18 5.49 3.80
N ASP A 24 -9.15 4.72 4.30
CA ASP A 24 -9.67 4.77 5.67
C ASP A 24 -9.65 3.41 6.37
N GLY A 25 -9.28 2.34 5.65
CA GLY A 25 -9.20 0.99 6.19
C GLY A 25 -8.22 0.13 5.42
N MET A 26 -7.86 -1.00 6.03
CA MET A 26 -6.94 -1.98 5.48
C MET A 26 -7.27 -3.36 6.04
N THR A 27 -7.42 -4.35 5.18
CA THR A 27 -7.51 -5.77 5.56
C THR A 27 -6.28 -6.51 5.06
N ALA A 28 -5.61 -7.26 5.93
CA ALA A 28 -4.57 -8.21 5.52
C ALA A 28 -5.22 -9.57 5.27
N HIS A 29 -5.08 -10.08 4.05
CA HIS A 29 -5.62 -11.38 3.64
C HIS A 29 -4.60 -12.50 3.85
N GLU A 30 -3.33 -12.22 3.54
CA GLU A 30 -2.26 -13.20 3.66
C GLU A 30 -0.93 -12.52 4.01
N LEU A 31 -0.13 -13.21 4.84
CA LEU A 31 1.25 -12.84 5.16
C LEU A 31 2.13 -14.05 4.95
N VAL A 32 3.08 -13.95 4.02
CA VAL A 32 4.04 -15.00 3.72
C VAL A 32 5.42 -14.54 4.17
N ALA A 33 6.02 -15.25 5.12
CA ALA A 33 7.43 -15.08 5.47
C ALA A 33 8.29 -15.81 4.43
N ASP A 34 9.12 -15.08 3.71
CA ASP A 34 9.96 -15.58 2.62
C ASP A 34 11.43 -15.33 2.96
N GLY A 35 11.96 -16.20 3.84
CA GLY A 35 13.30 -16.07 4.41
C GLY A 35 13.34 -15.12 5.63
N PRO A 36 14.55 -14.74 6.07
CA PRO A 36 14.73 -14.06 7.35
C PRO A 36 14.32 -12.58 7.34
N HIS A 37 14.28 -11.94 6.17
CA HIS A 37 14.12 -10.48 6.05
C HIS A 37 12.98 -10.06 5.14
N ARG A 38 12.30 -10.98 4.45
CA ARG A 38 11.26 -10.62 3.49
C ARG A 38 9.91 -11.15 3.91
N VAL A 39 8.91 -10.27 3.88
CA VAL A 39 7.51 -10.62 4.05
C VAL A 39 6.74 -10.16 2.81
N ILE A 40 5.89 -11.03 2.29
CA ILE A 40 4.95 -10.72 1.22
C ILE A 40 3.58 -10.60 1.88
N ALA A 41 2.93 -9.45 1.73
CA ALA A 41 1.59 -9.21 2.25
C ALA A 41 0.61 -9.05 1.10
N VAL A 42 -0.48 -9.80 1.11
CA VAL A 42 -1.65 -9.53 0.27
C VAL A 42 -2.63 -8.75 1.13
N VAL A 43 -2.88 -7.51 0.75
CA VAL A 43 -3.72 -6.59 1.52
C VAL A 43 -4.76 -5.93 0.63
N GLU A 44 -5.85 -5.50 1.24
CA GLU A 44 -6.94 -4.80 0.60
C GLU A 44 -7.25 -3.51 1.37
N PRO A 45 -6.69 -2.37 0.96
CA PRO A 45 -7.17 -1.09 1.42
C PRO A 45 -8.59 -0.80 0.98
N THR A 46 -9.27 -0.01 1.81
CA THR A 46 -10.55 0.60 1.51
C THR A 46 -10.46 2.10 1.69
N GLY A 47 -11.31 2.85 1.00
CA GLY A 47 -11.36 4.29 1.14
C GLY A 47 -12.54 4.94 0.43
N LEU A 48 -12.50 6.28 0.40
CA LEU A 48 -13.43 7.10 -0.36
C LEU A 48 -12.69 7.88 -1.46
N ASP A 49 -13.20 7.85 -2.68
CA ASP A 49 -12.69 8.67 -3.78
C ASP A 49 -13.11 10.15 -3.59
N GLY A 50 -12.71 11.04 -4.51
CA GLY A 50 -13.02 12.47 -4.38
C GLY A 50 -14.50 12.82 -4.56
N ALA A 51 -15.30 11.91 -5.13
CA ALA A 51 -16.75 12.03 -5.22
C ALA A 51 -17.47 11.40 -4.02
N GLY A 52 -16.73 10.79 -3.09
CA GLY A 52 -17.29 10.11 -1.92
C GLY A 52 -17.74 8.67 -2.19
N ASN A 53 -17.39 8.08 -3.33
CA ASN A 53 -17.69 6.67 -3.60
C ASN A 53 -16.72 5.76 -2.84
N ARG A 54 -17.24 4.66 -2.30
CA ARG A 54 -16.45 3.61 -1.66
C ARG A 54 -15.60 2.89 -2.71
N TRP A 55 -14.33 2.69 -2.42
CA TRP A 55 -13.44 1.82 -3.21
C TRP A 55 -12.74 0.81 -2.30
N SER A 56 -12.41 -0.35 -2.88
CA SER A 56 -11.45 -1.30 -2.33
C SER A 56 -10.59 -1.86 -3.46
N MET A 57 -9.36 -2.26 -3.16
CA MET A 57 -8.47 -2.82 -4.17
C MET A 57 -7.44 -3.75 -3.54
N LEU A 58 -7.24 -4.92 -4.13
CA LEU A 58 -6.14 -5.79 -3.75
C LEU A 58 -4.79 -5.20 -4.19
N LEU A 59 -3.81 -5.29 -3.31
CA LEU A 59 -2.42 -5.02 -3.63
C LEU A 59 -1.50 -6.00 -2.89
N THR A 60 -0.34 -6.24 -3.48
CA THR A 60 0.71 -7.06 -2.86
C THR A 60 1.84 -6.14 -2.40
N GLU A 61 2.19 -6.16 -1.12
CA GLU A 61 3.35 -5.44 -0.60
C GLU A 61 4.50 -6.42 -0.40
N LEU A 62 5.66 -6.11 -1.00
CA LEU A 62 6.92 -6.73 -0.60
C LEU A 62 7.57 -5.86 0.48
N LEU A 63 7.74 -6.43 1.66
CA LEU A 63 8.31 -5.77 2.82
C LEU A 63 9.70 -6.35 3.09
N TRP A 64 10.69 -5.49 3.30
CA TRP A 64 11.99 -5.87 3.85
C TRP A 64 12.07 -5.47 5.32
N ILE A 65 12.59 -6.37 6.15
CA ILE A 65 12.63 -6.24 7.61
C ILE A 65 14.06 -6.41 8.09
N GLU A 66 14.57 -5.38 8.76
CA GLU A 66 15.88 -5.38 9.45
C GLU A 66 15.66 -4.97 10.90
N ASP A 67 16.29 -5.69 11.84
CA ASP A 67 16.19 -5.43 13.28
C ASP A 67 14.75 -5.26 13.79
N GLY A 68 13.83 -6.08 13.25
CA GLY A 68 12.41 -6.06 13.60
C GLY A 68 11.63 -4.86 13.06
N LYS A 69 12.21 -4.05 12.16
CA LYS A 69 11.58 -2.88 11.55
C LYS A 69 11.46 -3.05 10.05
N ILE A 70 10.36 -2.57 9.48
CA ILE A 70 10.20 -2.47 8.03
C ILE A 70 11.12 -1.36 7.53
N THR A 71 12.07 -1.71 6.66
CA THR A 71 13.04 -0.77 6.07
C THR A 71 12.77 -0.53 4.59
N ASP A 72 12.05 -1.43 3.91
CA ASP A 72 11.63 -1.21 2.53
C ASP A 72 10.22 -1.73 2.29
N ILE A 73 9.48 -1.02 1.45
CA ILE A 73 8.13 -1.39 1.01
C ILE A 73 8.04 -1.20 -0.50
N ARG A 74 7.57 -2.23 -1.20
CA ARG A 74 7.24 -2.17 -2.63
C ARG A 74 5.82 -2.66 -2.85
N PRO A 75 4.85 -1.75 -3.08
CA PRO A 75 3.48 -2.13 -3.41
C PRO A 75 3.33 -2.50 -4.88
N PHE A 76 2.51 -3.50 -5.15
CA PHE A 76 2.05 -3.92 -6.46
C PHE A 76 0.52 -3.87 -6.45
N TRP A 77 -0.02 -2.74 -6.91
CA TRP A 77 -1.45 -2.56 -7.07
C TRP A 77 -1.96 -3.43 -8.21
N TRP A 78 -3.03 -4.18 -7.97
CA TRP A 78 -3.55 -5.10 -8.98
C TRP A 78 -4.26 -4.38 -10.12
N ASP A 79 -4.80 -3.20 -9.87
CA ASP A 79 -5.37 -2.32 -10.88
C ASP A 79 -4.79 -0.90 -10.79
N VAL A 80 -3.70 -0.67 -11.52
CA VAL A 80 -3.04 0.63 -11.58
C VAL A 80 -3.90 1.68 -12.30
N ALA A 81 -4.75 1.28 -13.24
CA ALA A 81 -5.64 2.21 -13.95
C ALA A 81 -6.69 2.77 -12.99
N GLU A 82 -7.30 1.91 -12.20
CA GLU A 82 -8.25 2.31 -11.16
C GLU A 82 -7.58 3.13 -10.04
N LEU A 83 -6.35 2.78 -9.64
CA LEU A 83 -5.60 3.57 -8.67
C LEU A 83 -5.40 5.01 -9.15
N ASN A 84 -5.05 5.18 -10.42
CA ASN A 84 -4.88 6.50 -11.01
C ASN A 84 -6.20 7.25 -11.06
N ARG A 85 -7.32 6.60 -11.42
CA ARG A 85 -8.66 7.20 -11.38
C ARG A 85 -9.01 7.71 -9.98
N ILE A 86 -8.79 6.90 -8.95
CA ILE A 86 -9.03 7.27 -7.55
C ILE A 86 -8.18 8.48 -7.17
N ALA A 87 -6.87 8.44 -7.47
CA ALA A 87 -5.95 9.53 -7.15
C ALA A 87 -6.32 10.84 -7.85
N ASP A 88 -6.68 10.79 -9.14
CA ASP A 88 -7.04 11.96 -9.93
C ASP A 88 -8.39 12.55 -9.51
N SER A 89 -9.33 11.73 -9.00
CA SER A 89 -10.61 12.23 -8.47
C SER A 89 -10.45 13.14 -7.26
N ARG A 90 -9.29 13.08 -6.57
CA ARG A 90 -9.00 13.82 -5.33
C ARG A 90 -8.06 15.02 -5.53
N ARG A 91 -7.72 15.35 -6.78
CA ARG A 91 -6.96 16.56 -7.13
C ARG A 91 -7.88 17.74 -7.38
#